data_AF-A0A382GLD1-F1
#
_entry.id   AF-A0A382GLD1-F1
#
_cell.length_a   1.000
_cell.length_b   1.000
_cell.length_c   1.000
_cell.angle_alpha   90.00
_cell.angle_beta   90.00
_cell.angle_gamma   90.00
#
_symmetry.space_group_name_H-M   'P 1'
#
loop_
_entity.id
_entity.type
_entity.pdbx_description
1 polymer ?
#
loop_
_entity_poly.entity_id
_entity_poly.type
_entity_poly.pdbx_seq_one_letter_code
_entity_poly.pdbx_strand_id
1 'polypeptide(L)'
;MRNLINTPGFRKYFANTSWLLGERMLRMIVSLFVGIYVARYLGPEQFGLLSYTLSFVWLFSSLASFGLDDLLVRELVKFPERRKALLGTVFWLKIGGTVIMCSLITIVLSFAENDQQTELMVALIALGFFFQATNVIDFYFQARVQSKFSVRAQTFQLISTSLFKIYLILNHAELVWFAFALMLDQLVVAVSFLVVYRWEIE
;
A
#
# COMPACT_ATOMS: atom_id res chain seq x y z
N MET A 1 -39.14 -0.16 8.30
CA MET A 1 -37.74 -0.59 8.03
C MET A 1 -37.51 -1.17 6.63
N ARG A 2 -38.41 -2.00 6.06
CA ARG A 2 -38.24 -2.59 4.71
C ARG A 2 -38.10 -1.58 3.55
N ASN A 3 -38.63 -0.36 3.66
CA ASN A 3 -38.60 0.64 2.58
C ASN A 3 -37.26 1.40 2.44
N LEU A 4 -36.38 1.40 3.46
CA LEU A 4 -35.07 2.07 3.36
C LEU A 4 -34.05 1.24 2.54
N ILE A 5 -34.17 -0.09 2.61
CA ILE A 5 -33.25 -1.07 1.99
C ILE A 5 -33.32 -1.04 0.45
N ASN A 6 -34.45 -0.58 -0.11
CA ASN A 6 -34.68 -0.53 -1.55
C ASN A 6 -34.39 0.83 -2.20
N THR A 7 -33.90 1.81 -1.43
CA THR A 7 -33.47 3.07 -2.06
C THR A 7 -32.21 2.85 -2.90
N PRO A 8 -32.12 3.43 -4.11
CA PRO A 8 -30.96 3.25 -4.99
C PRO A 8 -29.66 3.75 -4.33
N GLY A 9 -29.76 4.76 -3.47
CA GLY A 9 -28.66 5.22 -2.61
C GLY A 9 -28.19 4.13 -1.65
N PHE A 10 -29.10 3.55 -0.85
CA PHE A 10 -28.73 2.50 0.10
C PHE A 10 -28.05 1.32 -0.60
N ARG A 11 -28.58 0.85 -1.75
CA ARG A 11 -27.96 -0.25 -2.51
C ARG A 11 -26.55 0.10 -3.01
N LYS A 12 -26.32 1.32 -3.49
CA LYS A 12 -25.00 1.76 -3.97
C LYS A 12 -23.98 1.81 -2.83
N TYR A 13 -24.32 2.44 -1.71
CA TYR A 13 -23.41 2.54 -0.56
C TYR A 13 -23.20 1.19 0.12
N PHE A 14 -24.26 0.39 0.27
CA PHE A 14 -24.16 -0.96 0.83
C PHE A 14 -23.23 -1.84 -0.01
N ALA A 15 -23.43 -1.89 -1.33
CA ALA A 15 -22.57 -2.65 -2.22
C ALA A 15 -21.11 -2.18 -2.13
N ASN A 16 -20.86 -0.87 -2.13
CA ASN A 16 -19.52 -0.32 -2.01
C ASN A 16 -18.83 -0.72 -0.70
N THR A 17 -19.55 -0.61 0.42
CA THR A 17 -19.07 -1.03 1.73
C THR A 17 -18.84 -2.54 1.77
N SER A 18 -19.73 -3.35 1.20
CA SER A 18 -19.54 -4.81 1.11
C SER A 18 -18.29 -5.18 0.30
N TRP A 19 -18.01 -4.48 -0.80
CA TRP A 19 -16.77 -4.68 -1.57
C TRP A 19 -15.53 -4.42 -0.72
N LEU A 20 -15.49 -3.28 -0.02
CA LEU A 20 -14.37 -2.91 0.86
C LEU A 20 -14.21 -3.88 2.04
N LEU A 21 -15.30 -4.26 2.70
CA LEU A 21 -15.26 -5.18 3.82
C LEU A 21 -14.83 -6.58 3.38
N GLY A 22 -15.32 -7.06 2.23
CA GLY A 22 -14.93 -8.35 1.68
C GLY A 22 -13.45 -8.42 1.37
N GLU A 23 -12.91 -7.38 0.72
CA GLU A 23 -11.47 -7.25 0.46
C GLU A 23 -10.67 -7.22 1.76
N ARG A 24 -11.08 -6.43 2.75
CA ARG A 24 -10.36 -6.30 4.02
C ARG A 24 -10.33 -7.60 4.81
N MET A 25 -11.44 -8.35 4.81
CA MET A 25 -11.49 -9.69 5.42
C MET A 25 -10.58 -10.67 4.69
N LEU A 26 -10.64 -10.70 3.37
CA LEU A 26 -9.77 -11.54 2.55
C LEU A 26 -8.29 -11.20 2.78
N ARG A 27 -7.93 -9.92 2.82
CA ARG A 27 -6.58 -9.44 3.13
C ARG A 27 -6.12 -9.88 4.51
N MET A 28 -6.94 -9.74 5.54
CA MET A 28 -6.59 -10.17 6.89
C MET A 28 -6.30 -11.67 6.95
N ILE A 29 -7.15 -12.49 6.32
CA ILE A 29 -7.00 -13.95 6.28
C ILE A 29 -5.70 -14.33 5.54
N VAL A 30 -5.50 -13.82 4.32
CA VAL A 30 -4.33 -14.15 3.50
C VAL A 30 -3.05 -13.67 4.17
N SER A 31 -3.01 -12.42 4.64
CA SER A 31 -1.83 -11.87 5.33
C SER A 31 -1.50 -12.62 6.61
N LEU A 32 -2.49 -13.12 7.35
CA LEU A 32 -2.25 -13.97 8.53
C LEU A 32 -1.55 -15.27 8.13
N PHE A 33 -2.12 -16.01 7.17
CA PHE A 33 -1.53 -17.28 6.75
C PHE A 33 -0.13 -17.09 6.17
N VAL A 34 0.02 -16.20 5.19
CA VAL A 34 1.33 -15.91 4.57
C VAL A 34 2.32 -15.41 5.61
N GLY A 35 1.89 -14.55 6.54
CA GLY A 35 2.71 -14.08 7.65
C GLY A 35 3.21 -15.22 8.55
N ILE A 36 2.33 -16.18 8.91
CA ILE A 36 2.72 -17.36 9.68
C ILE A 36 3.75 -18.21 8.92
N TYR A 37 3.55 -18.44 7.62
CA TYR A 37 4.50 -19.20 6.79
C TYR A 37 5.86 -18.51 6.71
N VAL A 38 5.88 -17.18 6.48
CA VAL A 38 7.11 -16.38 6.43
C VAL A 38 7.82 -16.41 7.79
N ALA A 39 7.11 -16.20 8.89
CA ALA A 39 7.68 -16.22 10.24
C ALA A 39 8.26 -17.60 10.61
N ARG A 40 7.58 -18.68 10.22
CA ARG A 40 8.09 -20.05 10.42
C ARG A 40 9.33 -20.35 9.59
N TYR A 41 9.37 -19.84 8.35
CA TYR A 41 10.50 -20.06 7.44
C TYR A 41 11.74 -19.28 7.88
N LEU A 42 11.59 -17.98 8.20
CA LEU A 42 12.68 -17.11 8.61
C LEU A 42 13.16 -17.39 10.05
N GLY A 43 12.28 -17.93 10.89
CA GLY A 43 12.56 -18.07 12.32
C GLY A 43 12.54 -16.73 13.06
N PRO A 44 12.71 -16.75 14.40
CA PRO A 44 12.52 -15.57 15.24
C PRO A 44 13.56 -14.48 15.01
N GLU A 45 14.81 -14.84 14.71
CA GLU A 45 15.90 -13.86 14.54
C GLU A 45 15.74 -13.06 13.25
N GLN A 46 15.62 -13.72 12.10
CA GLN A 46 15.47 -13.05 10.82
C GLN A 46 14.11 -12.35 10.69
N PHE A 47 13.03 -12.96 11.18
CA PHE A 47 11.72 -12.30 11.22
C PHE A 47 11.73 -11.09 12.16
N GLY A 48 12.47 -11.17 13.28
CA GLY A 48 12.72 -10.05 14.18
C GLY A 48 13.45 -8.89 13.49
N LEU A 49 14.50 -9.19 12.72
CA LEU A 49 15.23 -8.18 11.96
C LEU A 49 14.34 -7.53 10.88
N LEU A 50 13.58 -8.32 10.12
CA LEU A 50 12.61 -7.79 9.15
C LEU A 50 11.57 -6.88 9.81
N SER A 51 11.06 -7.29 10.97
CA SER A 51 10.07 -6.53 11.73
C SER A 51 10.67 -5.23 12.27
N TYR A 52 11.92 -5.26 12.73
CA TYR A 52 12.67 -4.08 13.14
C TYR A 52 12.84 -3.10 11.98
N THR A 53 13.37 -3.55 10.83
CA THR A 53 13.55 -2.74 9.62
C THR A 53 12.22 -2.12 9.17
N LEU A 54 11.15 -2.92 9.13
CA LEU A 54 9.82 -2.44 8.75
C LEU A 54 9.31 -1.36 9.71
N SER A 55 9.41 -1.61 11.02
CA SER A 55 8.96 -0.67 12.06
C SER A 55 9.75 0.64 12.03
N PHE A 56 11.06 0.54 11.79
CA PHE A 56 11.94 1.69 11.64
C PHE A 56 11.51 2.57 10.46
N VAL A 57 11.29 1.99 9.28
CA VAL A 57 10.82 2.77 8.11
C VAL A 57 9.42 3.36 8.35
N TRP A 58 8.51 2.59 8.96
CA TRP A 58 7.16 3.06 9.29
C TRP A 58 7.12 4.25 10.25
N LEU A 59 8.13 4.42 11.11
CA LEU A 59 8.22 5.60 11.97
C LEU A 59 8.28 6.90 11.15
N PHE A 60 8.94 6.86 9.99
CA PHE A 60 9.08 8.01 9.10
C PHE A 60 7.95 8.10 8.05
N SER A 61 7.06 7.10 7.94
CA SER A 61 6.04 7.06 6.88
C SER A 61 5.07 8.23 6.91
N SER A 62 4.87 8.85 8.08
CA SER A 62 4.04 10.05 8.25
C SER A 62 4.54 11.22 7.39
N LEU A 63 5.85 11.30 7.13
CA LEU A 63 6.46 12.30 6.26
C LEU A 63 6.16 12.06 4.78
N ALA A 64 5.97 10.81 4.36
CA ALA A 64 5.64 10.48 2.98
C ALA A 64 4.17 10.79 2.64
N SER A 65 3.25 10.66 3.61
CA SER A 65 1.82 10.89 3.39
C SER A 65 1.33 12.28 3.78
N PHE A 66 1.96 12.94 4.77
CA PHE A 66 1.57 14.25 5.31
C PHE A 66 0.07 14.39 5.68
N GLY A 67 -0.64 13.28 5.89
CA GLY A 67 -2.10 13.30 6.09
C GLY A 67 -2.91 13.76 4.86
N LEU A 68 -2.29 13.81 3.68
CA LEU A 68 -2.93 14.27 2.44
C LEU A 68 -4.00 13.31 1.91
N ASP A 69 -3.98 12.07 2.39
CA ASP A 69 -4.84 11.00 1.91
C ASP A 69 -6.34 11.31 2.19
N ASP A 70 -6.68 11.61 3.45
CA ASP A 70 -8.06 11.98 3.83
C ASP A 70 -8.47 13.36 3.27
N LEU A 71 -7.52 14.30 3.21
CA LEU A 71 -7.74 15.61 2.62
C LEU A 71 -8.13 15.50 1.13
N LEU A 72 -7.42 14.65 0.39
CA LEU A 72 -7.67 14.43 -1.03
C LEU A 72 -9.05 13.83 -1.26
N VAL A 73 -9.46 12.81 -0.50
CA VAL A 73 -10.81 12.23 -0.62
C VAL A 73 -11.87 13.31 -0.39
N ARG A 74 -11.72 14.10 0.67
CA ARG A 74 -12.66 15.19 1.00
C ARG A 74 -12.75 16.25 -0.10
N GLU A 75 -11.61 16.71 -0.61
CA GLU A 75 -11.55 17.75 -1.66
C GLU A 75 -12.06 17.23 -3.00
N LEU A 76 -11.83 15.95 -3.34
CA LEU A 76 -12.38 15.33 -4.55
C LEU A 76 -13.90 15.18 -4.51
N VAL A 77 -14.47 14.92 -3.34
CA VAL A 77 -15.94 14.91 -3.14
C VAL A 77 -16.51 16.33 -3.29
N LYS A 78 -15.83 17.34 -2.75
CA LYS A 78 -16.29 18.74 -2.76
C LYS A 78 -16.12 19.42 -4.13
N PHE A 79 -15.02 19.15 -4.84
CA PHE A 79 -14.66 19.80 -6.10
C PHE A 79 -14.27 18.78 -7.18
N PRO A 80 -15.23 18.00 -7.70
CA PRO A 80 -14.97 16.95 -8.69
C PRO A 80 -14.38 17.50 -10.01
N GLU A 81 -14.70 18.75 -10.37
CA GLU A 81 -14.17 19.49 -11.53
C GLU A 81 -12.63 19.61 -11.48
N ARG A 82 -12.05 19.76 -10.28
CA ARG A 82 -10.62 20.00 -10.07
C ARG A 82 -9.80 18.71 -9.93
N ARG A 83 -10.41 17.54 -10.22
CA ARG A 83 -9.78 16.21 -10.07
C ARG A 83 -8.34 16.15 -10.57
N LYS A 84 -8.08 16.55 -11.83
CA LYS A 84 -6.75 16.41 -12.44
C LYS A 84 -5.69 17.20 -11.67
N ALA A 85 -6.02 18.43 -11.27
CA ALA A 85 -5.14 19.28 -10.48
C ALA A 85 -4.92 18.70 -9.07
N LEU A 86 -5.99 18.27 -8.38
CA LEU A 86 -5.88 17.70 -7.04
C LEU A 86 -5.03 16.42 -7.01
N LEU A 87 -5.28 15.48 -7.93
CA LEU A 87 -4.51 14.25 -8.03
C LEU A 87 -3.03 14.51 -8.34
N GLY A 88 -2.75 15.41 -9.28
CA GLY A 88 -1.36 15.77 -9.64
C GLY A 88 -0.63 16.46 -8.49
N THR A 89 -1.27 17.42 -7.84
CA THR A 89 -0.65 18.14 -6.71
C THR A 89 -0.36 17.21 -5.54
N VAL A 90 -1.32 16.37 -5.14
CA VAL A 90 -1.09 15.43 -4.03
C VAL A 90 -0.06 14.38 -4.40
N PHE A 91 -0.05 13.88 -5.65
CA PHE A 91 0.99 12.96 -6.11
C PHE A 91 2.39 13.55 -5.95
N TRP A 92 2.63 14.77 -6.46
CA TRP A 92 3.93 15.42 -6.35
C TRP A 92 4.31 15.77 -4.91
N LEU A 93 3.34 16.16 -4.07
CA LEU A 93 3.58 16.36 -2.64
C LEU A 93 4.00 15.07 -1.92
N LYS A 94 3.37 13.93 -2.23
CA LYS A 94 3.75 12.63 -1.67
C LYS A 94 5.14 12.20 -2.13
N ILE A 95 5.51 12.45 -3.39
CA ILE A 95 6.87 12.22 -3.88
C ILE A 95 7.88 13.10 -3.12
N GLY A 96 7.59 14.40 -2.96
CA GLY A 96 8.43 15.30 -2.18
C GLY A 96 8.59 14.86 -0.71
N GLY A 97 7.50 14.45 -0.07
CA GLY A 97 7.50 13.89 1.28
C GLY A 97 8.31 12.60 1.40
N THR A 98 8.23 11.74 0.39
CA THR A 98 9.02 10.51 0.32
C THR A 98 10.51 10.81 0.19
N VAL A 99 10.90 11.82 -0.60
CA VAL A 99 12.30 12.25 -0.71
C VAL A 99 12.82 12.76 0.65
N ILE A 100 12.03 13.57 1.36
CA ILE A 100 12.37 14.03 2.71
C ILE A 100 12.50 12.84 3.67
N MET A 101 11.54 11.90 3.63
CA MET A 101 11.57 10.67 4.42
C MET A 101 12.86 9.87 4.19
N CYS A 102 13.21 9.59 2.93
CA CYS A 102 14.42 8.86 2.57
C CYS A 102 15.68 9.60 3.01
N SER A 103 15.71 10.94 2.87
CA SER A 103 16.86 11.75 3.26
C SER A 103 17.10 11.68 4.76
N LEU A 104 16.04 11.76 5.57
CA LEU A 104 16.12 11.62 7.02
C LEU A 104 16.53 10.20 7.44
N ILE A 105 15.98 9.17 6.79
CA ILE A 105 16.38 7.78 7.02
C ILE A 105 17.89 7.61 6.79
N THR A 106 18.43 8.10 5.66
CA THR A 106 19.86 8.01 5.35
C THR A 106 20.74 8.76 6.36
N ILE A 107 20.28 9.92 6.83
CA ILE A 107 21.00 10.68 7.87
C ILE A 107 21.04 9.87 9.17
N VAL A 108 19.90 9.31 9.61
CA VAL A 108 19.84 8.51 10.85
C VAL A 108 20.68 7.25 10.74
N LEU A 109 20.65 6.56 9.60
CA LEU A 109 21.48 5.37 9.37
C LEU A 109 22.98 5.71 9.40
N SER A 110 23.40 6.86 8.90
CA SER A 110 24.81 7.30 8.98
C SER A 110 25.34 7.43 10.41
N PHE A 111 24.46 7.62 11.41
CA PHE A 111 24.84 7.70 12.82
C PHE A 111 24.68 6.38 13.57
N ALA A 112 24.02 5.39 12.97
CA ALA A 112 23.75 4.11 13.61
C ALA A 112 24.68 3.04 13.02
N GLU A 113 25.48 2.39 13.87
CA GLU A 113 26.29 1.24 13.45
C GLU A 113 25.37 0.04 13.17
N ASN A 114 24.89 -0.06 11.93
CA ASN A 114 24.08 -1.18 11.45
C ASN A 114 24.88 -2.04 10.46
N ASP A 115 24.48 -3.31 10.35
CA ASP A 115 25.04 -4.18 9.33
C ASP A 115 24.52 -3.81 7.92
N GLN A 116 25.36 -4.05 6.89
CA GLN A 116 25.08 -3.72 5.49
C GLN A 116 23.76 -4.35 5.00
N GLN A 117 23.43 -5.55 5.50
CA GLN A 117 22.18 -6.23 5.18
C GLN A 117 20.95 -5.45 5.66
N THR A 118 21.02 -4.86 6.86
CA THR A 118 19.93 -4.07 7.45
C THR A 118 19.70 -2.78 6.67
N GLU A 119 20.77 -2.07 6.32
CA GLU A 119 20.70 -0.85 5.53
C GLU A 119 20.07 -1.09 4.15
N LEU A 120 20.44 -2.21 3.50
CA LEU A 120 19.87 -2.60 2.22
C LEU A 120 18.37 -2.91 2.34
N MET A 121 17.95 -3.61 3.40
CA MET A 121 16.53 -3.86 3.65
C MET A 121 15.75 -2.56 3.91
N VAL A 122 16.32 -1.62 4.68
CA VAL A 122 15.71 -0.30 4.92
C VAL A 122 15.55 0.45 3.60
N ALA A 123 16.59 0.47 2.76
CA ALA A 123 16.56 1.13 1.45
C ALA A 123 15.48 0.54 0.53
N LEU A 124 15.35 -0.79 0.46
CA LEU A 124 14.31 -1.45 -0.34
C LEU A 124 12.90 -1.07 0.12
N ILE A 125 12.63 -1.13 1.43
CA ILE A 125 11.30 -0.79 1.97
C ILE A 125 11.01 0.70 1.76
N ALA A 126 11.99 1.59 1.97
CA ALA A 126 11.86 3.03 1.75
C ALA A 126 11.59 3.36 0.27
N LEU A 127 12.24 2.67 -0.68
CA LEU A 127 11.96 2.81 -2.11
C LEU A 127 10.50 2.44 -2.45
N GLY A 128 9.89 1.52 -1.70
CA GLY A 128 8.47 1.18 -1.82
C GLY A 128 7.54 2.39 -1.69
N PHE A 129 7.90 3.41 -0.91
CA PHE A 129 7.08 4.60 -0.70
C PHE A 129 6.96 5.49 -1.94
N PHE A 130 7.93 5.45 -2.86
CA PHE A 130 7.80 6.16 -4.14
C PHE A 130 6.63 5.61 -4.96
N PHE A 131 6.47 4.29 -4.98
CA PHE A 131 5.33 3.64 -5.64
C PHE A 131 4.02 3.89 -4.89
N GLN A 132 4.08 4.02 -3.57
CA GLN A 132 2.91 4.33 -2.75
C GLN A 132 2.29 5.70 -3.08
N ALA A 133 3.05 6.64 -3.65
CA ALA A 133 2.51 7.92 -4.12
C ALA A 133 1.38 7.73 -5.16
N THR A 134 1.37 6.62 -5.92
CA THR A 134 0.32 6.27 -6.89
C THR A 134 -1.03 5.95 -6.24
N ASN A 135 -1.09 5.73 -4.93
CA ASN A 135 -2.34 5.48 -4.19
C ASN A 135 -3.34 6.65 -4.25
N VAL A 136 -2.94 7.82 -4.77
CA VAL A 136 -3.89 8.91 -5.13
C VAL A 136 -5.02 8.43 -6.03
N ILE A 137 -4.78 7.42 -6.86
CA ILE A 137 -5.79 6.79 -7.72
C ILE A 137 -6.84 6.03 -6.89
N ASP A 138 -6.44 5.38 -5.80
CA ASP A 138 -7.38 4.72 -4.89
C ASP A 138 -8.31 5.75 -4.25
N PHE A 139 -7.75 6.85 -3.73
CA PHE A 139 -8.53 7.93 -3.12
C PHE A 139 -9.53 8.55 -4.10
N TYR A 140 -9.19 8.60 -5.38
CA TYR A 140 -10.13 8.98 -6.43
C TYR A 140 -11.33 8.02 -6.56
N PHE A 141 -11.09 6.72 -6.60
CA PHE A 141 -12.18 5.73 -6.67
C PHE A 141 -13.04 5.71 -5.39
N GLN A 142 -12.41 5.93 -4.23
CA GLN A 142 -13.11 6.05 -2.95
C GLN A 142 -14.01 7.28 -2.92
N ALA A 143 -13.54 8.45 -3.38
CA ALA A 143 -14.33 9.67 -3.47
C ALA A 143 -15.58 9.52 -4.36
N ARG A 144 -15.55 8.62 -5.35
CA ARG A 144 -16.68 8.36 -6.26
C ARG A 144 -17.59 7.19 -5.85
N VAL A 145 -17.31 6.54 -4.72
CA VAL A 145 -18.05 5.32 -4.29
C VAL A 145 -17.97 4.23 -5.36
N GLN A 146 -16.78 4.09 -5.95
CA GLN A 146 -16.45 3.09 -6.97
C GLN A 146 -15.35 2.12 -6.47
N SER A 147 -15.38 1.77 -5.19
CA SER A 147 -14.37 0.93 -4.54
C SER A 147 -14.20 -0.45 -5.17
N LYS A 148 -15.12 -0.91 -6.03
CA LYS A 148 -14.96 -2.13 -6.84
C LYS A 148 -13.65 -2.15 -7.62
N PHE A 149 -13.18 -0.99 -8.11
CA PHE A 149 -11.94 -0.87 -8.86
C PHE A 149 -10.73 -0.99 -7.94
N SER A 150 -10.79 -0.29 -6.80
CA SER A 150 -9.78 -0.40 -5.75
C SER A 150 -9.61 -1.83 -5.26
N VAL A 151 -10.72 -2.50 -4.97
CA VAL A 151 -10.75 -3.88 -4.48
C VAL A 151 -10.14 -4.84 -5.50
N ARG A 152 -10.42 -4.70 -6.80
CA ARG A 152 -9.82 -5.54 -7.84
C ARG A 152 -8.31 -5.38 -7.91
N ALA A 153 -7.81 -4.14 -7.94
CA ALA A 153 -6.37 -3.87 -7.96
C ALA A 153 -5.66 -4.40 -6.70
N GLN A 154 -6.25 -4.15 -5.53
CA GLN A 154 -5.73 -4.57 -4.23
C GLN A 154 -5.75 -6.09 -4.04
N THR A 155 -6.80 -6.77 -4.52
CA THR A 155 -6.90 -8.24 -4.49
C THR A 155 -5.89 -8.87 -5.43
N PHE A 156 -5.73 -8.34 -6.65
CA PHE A 156 -4.71 -8.81 -7.59
C PHE A 156 -3.31 -8.68 -7.02
N GLN A 157 -3.00 -7.52 -6.43
CA GLN A 157 -1.72 -7.33 -5.74
C GLN A 157 -1.53 -8.36 -4.63
N LEU A 158 -2.50 -8.49 -3.73
CA LEU A 158 -2.40 -9.41 -2.60
C LEU A 158 -2.13 -10.85 -3.05
N ILE A 159 -2.82 -11.33 -4.08
CA ILE A 159 -2.60 -12.68 -4.63
C ILE A 159 -1.20 -12.78 -5.24
N SER A 160 -0.82 -11.83 -6.10
CA SER A 160 0.47 -11.83 -6.79
C SER A 160 1.64 -11.86 -5.81
N THR A 161 1.59 -11.07 -4.75
CA THR A 161 2.70 -10.97 -3.80
C THR A 161 2.69 -12.08 -2.76
N SER A 162 1.53 -12.61 -2.41
CA SER A 162 1.42 -13.82 -1.58
C SER A 162 2.04 -15.02 -2.30
N LEU A 163 1.75 -15.20 -3.59
CA LEU A 163 2.37 -16.24 -4.42
C LEU A 163 3.88 -16.04 -4.51
N PHE A 164 4.35 -14.79 -4.68
CA PHE A 164 5.78 -14.49 -4.68
C PHE A 164 6.47 -14.84 -3.35
N LYS A 165 5.86 -14.50 -2.21
CA LYS A 165 6.39 -14.86 -0.87
C LYS A 165 6.45 -16.38 -0.68
N ILE A 166 5.43 -17.11 -1.13
CA ILE A 166 5.43 -18.59 -1.08
C ILE A 166 6.53 -19.15 -1.98
N TYR A 167 6.72 -18.59 -3.18
CA TYR A 167 7.82 -18.98 -4.07
C TYR A 167 9.19 -18.78 -3.42
N LEU A 168 9.42 -17.67 -2.72
CA LEU A 168 10.67 -17.41 -1.99
C LEU A 168 10.92 -18.47 -0.90
N ILE A 169 9.88 -18.86 -0.16
CA ILE A 169 9.97 -19.90 0.87
C ILE A 169 10.39 -21.24 0.26
N LEU A 170 9.79 -21.62 -0.88
CA LEU A 170 10.09 -22.88 -1.56
C LEU A 170 11.52 -22.95 -2.14
N ASN A 171 12.08 -21.80 -2.53
CA ASN A 171 13.44 -21.70 -3.06
C ASN A 171 14.51 -21.47 -1.99
N HIS A 172 14.13 -21.53 -0.72
CA HIS A 172 15.01 -21.24 0.41
C HIS A 172 15.74 -19.88 0.29
N ALA A 173 15.01 -18.83 -0.12
CA ALA A 173 15.59 -17.52 -0.36
C ALA A 173 16.01 -16.79 0.92
N GLU A 174 17.06 -15.97 0.82
CA GLU A 174 17.56 -15.14 1.92
C GLU A 174 16.58 -14.04 2.36
N LEU A 175 16.76 -13.56 3.59
CA LEU A 175 15.92 -12.53 4.24
C LEU A 175 15.71 -11.28 3.38
N VAL A 176 16.73 -10.82 2.67
CA VAL A 176 16.68 -9.62 1.82
C VAL A 176 15.57 -9.71 0.76
N TRP A 177 15.29 -10.91 0.23
CA TRP A 177 14.22 -11.10 -0.75
C TRP A 177 12.83 -10.87 -0.17
N PHE A 178 12.64 -11.06 1.14
CA PHE A 178 11.38 -10.72 1.81
C PHE A 178 11.22 -9.21 1.97
N ALA A 179 12.31 -8.46 2.19
CA ALA A 179 12.28 -7.00 2.14
C ALA A 179 11.98 -6.50 0.70
N PHE A 180 12.58 -7.13 -0.31
CA PHE A 180 12.24 -6.87 -1.71
C PHE A 180 10.77 -7.17 -2.01
N ALA A 181 10.21 -8.25 -1.46
CA ALA A 181 8.78 -8.58 -1.61
C ALA A 181 7.86 -7.48 -1.05
N LEU A 182 8.27 -6.75 -0.01
CA LEU A 182 7.53 -5.60 0.53
C LEU A 182 7.59 -4.37 -0.39
N MET A 183 8.74 -4.13 -1.04
CA MET A 183 8.83 -3.10 -2.09
C MET A 183 7.94 -3.49 -3.29
N LEU A 184 8.00 -4.77 -3.68
CA LEU A 184 7.21 -5.33 -4.77
C LEU A 184 5.70 -5.25 -4.48
N ASP A 185 5.28 -5.40 -3.22
CA ASP A 185 3.89 -5.13 -2.80
C ASP A 185 3.42 -3.74 -3.27
N GLN A 186 4.21 -2.69 -3.01
CA GLN A 186 3.84 -1.32 -3.41
C GLN A 186 3.90 -1.13 -4.93
N LEU A 187 4.90 -1.71 -5.60
CA LEU A 187 5.05 -1.65 -7.06
C LEU A 187 3.85 -2.30 -7.77
N VAL A 188 3.46 -3.51 -7.35
CA VAL A 188 2.34 -4.23 -7.97
C VAL A 188 1.02 -3.49 -7.75
N VAL A 189 0.78 -2.93 -6.55
CA VAL A 189 -0.38 -2.05 -6.32
C VAL A 189 -0.35 -0.86 -7.28
N ALA A 190 0.78 -0.15 -7.36
CA ALA A 190 0.91 1.04 -8.20
C ALA A 190 0.64 0.75 -9.68
N VAL A 191 1.22 -0.33 -10.21
CA VAL A 191 0.97 -0.77 -11.59
C VAL A 191 -0.49 -1.14 -11.79
N SER A 192 -1.08 -1.88 -10.85
CA SER A 192 -2.50 -2.28 -10.91
C SER A 192 -3.42 -1.06 -10.95
N PHE A 193 -3.16 -0.04 -10.14
CA PHE A 193 -3.92 1.21 -10.17
C PHE A 193 -3.76 1.98 -11.47
N LEU A 194 -2.56 2.05 -12.05
CA LEU A 194 -2.35 2.70 -13.34
C LEU A 194 -3.12 2.01 -14.46
N VAL A 195 -3.15 0.68 -14.49
CA VAL A 195 -3.92 -0.10 -15.47
C VAL A 195 -5.41 0.16 -15.31
N VAL A 196 -5.93 0.07 -14.08
CA VAL A 196 -7.35 0.27 -13.79
C VAL A 196 -7.79 1.72 -14.07
N TYR A 197 -6.94 2.70 -13.79
CA TYR A 197 -7.22 4.11 -14.08
C TYR A 197 -7.28 4.39 -15.58
N ARG A 198 -6.40 3.76 -16.38
CA ARG A 198 -6.45 3.86 -17.84
C ARG A 198 -7.75 3.28 -18.40
N TRP A 199 -8.14 2.09 -17.92
CA TRP A 199 -9.36 1.40 -18.36
C TRP A 199 -10.67 2.11 -18.00
N GLU A 200 -10.71 2.96 -16.97
CA GLU A 200 -11.92 3.73 -16.62
C GLU A 200 -12.03 5.05 -17.41
N ILE A 201 -10.93 5.54 -17.99
CA ILE A 201 -10.90 6.82 -18.72
C ILE A 201 -11.15 6.63 -20.23
N GLU A 202 -10.86 5.44 -20.76
CA GLU A 202 -11.24 4.99 -22.11
C GLU A 202 -12.69 4.48 -22.14
#